data_AF-A0A8D0ELU2-F1
#
_entry.id   AF-A0A8D0ELU2-F1
#
_cell.length_a   1.000
_cell.length_b   1.000
_cell.length_c   1.000
_cell.angle_alpha   90.00
_cell.angle_beta   90.00
_cell.angle_gamma   90.00
#
_symmetry.space_group_name_H-M   'P 1'
#
loop_
_entity.id
_entity.type
_entity.pdbx_description
1 polymer ?
#
loop_
_entity_poly.entity_id
_entity_poly.type
_entity_poly.pdbx_seq_one_letter_code
_entity_poly.pdbx_strand_id
1 'polypeptide(L)'
;LHALKACMLVQLLELTNGLHKYGAFFFFFFLVCVYVNKHGNSGPHLDKKKVQQLPDHFGPGPVNVVLQQAVQACVDCAYQSKTVFGFLKSGHHGGEMITASFDGEKHAINLPSVNSASFVLRFLEKLCHSLQCDNLFSSQPFSPYVGCAHSPTEYDRNKPGNSA
;
A
#
# COMPACT_ATOMS: atom_id res chain seq x y z
N LEU A 1 -10.42 6.25 10.68
CA LEU A 1 -11.47 7.22 10.31
C LEU A 1 -10.89 8.54 9.75
N HIS A 2 -9.91 9.17 10.40
CA HIS A 2 -9.27 10.41 9.89
C HIS A 2 -8.57 10.26 8.53
N ALA A 3 -7.75 9.23 8.33
CA ALA A 3 -7.04 9.01 7.06
C ALA A 3 -7.97 8.76 5.87
N LEU A 4 -9.10 8.08 6.10
CA LEU A 4 -10.12 7.84 5.08
C LEU A 4 -10.89 9.13 4.72
N LYS A 5 -11.14 9.98 5.72
CA LYS A 5 -11.76 11.29 5.51
C LYS A 5 -10.87 12.19 4.65
N ALA A 6 -9.56 12.15 4.90
CA ALA A 6 -8.58 12.90 4.11
C ALA A 6 -8.44 12.34 2.68
N CYS A 7 -8.36 11.01 2.51
CA CYS A 7 -8.29 10.37 1.19
C CYS A 7 -9.55 10.68 0.36
N MET A 8 -10.75 10.60 0.96
CA MET A 8 -11.98 11.04 0.29
C MET A 8 -11.95 12.53 -0.07
N LEU A 9 -11.42 13.41 0.80
CA LEU A 9 -11.32 14.84 0.52
C LEU A 9 -10.35 15.17 -0.63
N VAL A 10 -9.21 14.48 -0.69
CA VAL A 10 -8.24 14.62 -1.80
C VAL A 10 -8.87 14.18 -3.11
N GLN A 11 -9.59 13.04 -3.11
CA GLN A 11 -10.36 12.59 -4.28
C GLN A 11 -11.41 13.64 -4.68
N LEU A 12 -12.11 14.25 -3.71
CA LEU A 12 -13.13 15.27 -3.93
C LEU A 12 -12.55 16.58 -4.53
N LEU A 13 -11.33 16.97 -4.13
CA LEU A 13 -10.63 18.16 -4.61
C LEU A 13 -10.14 17.99 -6.06
N GLU A 14 -9.64 16.80 -6.43
CA GLU A 14 -9.29 16.47 -7.81
C GLU A 14 -10.55 16.40 -8.71
N LEU A 15 -11.70 16.00 -8.16
CA LEU A 15 -12.99 15.94 -8.84
C LEU A 15 -13.62 17.31 -9.11
N THR A 16 -13.33 18.35 -8.30
CA THR A 16 -13.86 19.70 -8.55
C THR A 16 -13.35 20.35 -9.85
N ASN A 17 -12.28 19.81 -10.45
CA ASN A 17 -11.76 20.27 -11.74
C ASN A 17 -12.45 19.64 -12.96
N GLY A 18 -13.38 18.69 -12.78
CA GLY A 18 -14.00 17.90 -13.86
C GLY A 18 -15.52 17.82 -13.75
N LEU A 19 -16.21 18.94 -13.90
CA LEU A 19 -17.67 19.02 -13.74
C LEU A 19 -18.43 18.62 -15.02
N HIS A 20 -18.71 17.33 -15.23
CA HIS A 20 -19.88 16.93 -16.03
C HIS A 20 -20.26 15.45 -15.78
N LYS A 21 -21.57 15.20 -15.52
CA LYS A 21 -22.30 13.92 -15.53
C LYS A 21 -22.52 13.23 -14.17
N TYR A 22 -23.56 13.69 -13.47
CA TYR A 22 -24.12 13.20 -12.21
C TYR A 22 -24.64 11.73 -12.20
N GLY A 23 -24.38 10.93 -13.24
CA GLY A 23 -24.60 9.47 -13.25
C GLY A 23 -23.36 8.65 -12.89
N ALA A 24 -22.14 9.16 -13.13
CA ALA A 24 -20.86 8.53 -12.76
C ALA A 24 -20.44 8.82 -11.31
N PHE A 25 -21.12 9.79 -10.67
CA PHE A 25 -20.80 10.31 -9.34
C PHE A 25 -20.97 9.27 -8.24
N PHE A 26 -21.95 8.36 -8.36
CA PHE A 26 -22.16 7.29 -7.38
C PHE A 26 -21.15 6.14 -7.51
N PHE A 27 -20.62 5.91 -8.72
CA PHE A 27 -19.58 4.91 -8.98
C PHE A 27 -18.21 5.35 -8.43
N PHE A 28 -17.97 6.67 -8.42
CA PHE A 28 -16.73 7.28 -7.93
C PHE A 28 -16.54 7.19 -6.40
N PHE A 29 -17.62 7.12 -5.62
CA PHE A 29 -17.54 7.03 -4.15
C PHE A 29 -16.88 5.74 -3.64
N PHE A 30 -16.76 4.71 -4.48
CA PHE A 30 -16.14 3.44 -4.13
C PHE A 30 -14.76 3.22 -4.76
N LEU A 31 -14.26 4.22 -5.51
CA LEU A 31 -12.93 4.13 -6.12
C LEU A 31 -11.87 4.61 -5.13
N VAL A 32 -10.87 3.77 -4.90
CA VAL A 32 -9.74 4.06 -4.02
C VAL A 32 -8.47 4.25 -4.82
N CYS A 33 -7.53 5.02 -4.26
CA CYS A 33 -6.19 5.18 -4.78
C CYS A 33 -5.18 4.77 -3.69
N VAL A 34 -4.19 3.98 -4.05
CA VAL A 34 -3.07 3.61 -3.18
C VAL A 34 -1.79 4.10 -3.83
N TYR A 35 -1.06 4.98 -3.16
CA TYR A 35 0.19 5.55 -3.65
C TYR A 35 1.37 4.66 -3.26
N VAL A 36 2.40 4.62 -4.11
CA VAL A 36 3.61 3.82 -3.94
C VAL A 36 4.80 4.72 -3.63
N ASN A 37 5.46 4.47 -2.50
CA ASN A 37 6.69 5.15 -2.13
C ASN A 37 7.90 4.47 -2.74
N LYS A 38 8.24 4.81 -3.98
CA LYS A 38 9.41 4.21 -4.65
C LYS A 38 10.71 4.53 -3.91
N HIS A 39 10.78 5.70 -3.27
CA HIS A 39 11.96 6.18 -2.54
C HIS A 39 12.05 5.64 -1.10
N GLY A 40 11.01 4.95 -0.64
CA GLY A 40 10.94 4.36 0.69
C GLY A 40 11.85 3.14 0.86
N ASN A 41 11.77 2.54 2.04
CA ASN A 41 12.46 1.29 2.33
C ASN A 41 11.75 0.12 1.62
N SER A 42 12.46 -0.56 0.71
CA SER A 42 11.94 -1.77 0.04
C SER A 42 12.08 -3.04 0.89
N GLY A 43 12.76 -2.97 2.05
CA GLY A 43 13.02 -4.12 2.90
C GLY A 43 13.99 -5.13 2.27
N PRO A 44 14.26 -6.26 2.95
CA PRO A 44 15.15 -7.31 2.44
C PRO A 44 14.45 -8.25 1.43
N HIS A 45 13.12 -8.22 1.36
CA HIS A 45 12.35 -9.16 0.54
C HIS A 45 12.04 -8.66 -0.87
N LEU A 46 12.07 -7.34 -1.11
CA LEU A 46 11.74 -6.73 -2.40
C LEU A 46 12.97 -6.19 -3.11
N ASP A 47 12.99 -6.40 -4.43
CA ASP A 47 13.98 -5.82 -5.32
C ASP A 47 13.70 -4.34 -5.54
N LYS A 48 14.60 -3.50 -5.01
CA LYS A 48 14.52 -2.04 -5.13
C LYS A 48 14.43 -1.58 -6.60
N LYS A 49 15.09 -2.27 -7.53
CA LYS A 49 15.04 -1.91 -8.97
C LYS A 49 13.67 -2.17 -9.57
N LYS A 50 12.98 -3.22 -9.13
CA LYS A 50 11.60 -3.52 -9.55
C LYS A 50 10.61 -2.57 -8.88
N VAL A 51 10.81 -2.26 -7.60
CA VAL A 51 10.00 -1.28 -6.87
C VAL A 51 10.07 0.11 -7.53
N GLN A 52 11.23 0.51 -8.04
CA GLN A 52 11.39 1.77 -8.79
C GLN A 52 10.66 1.79 -10.14
N GLN A 53 10.34 0.62 -10.71
CA GLN A 53 9.57 0.49 -11.95
C GLN A 53 8.06 0.44 -11.70
N LEU A 54 7.62 0.34 -10.44
CA LEU A 54 6.19 0.37 -10.11
C LEU A 54 5.57 1.73 -10.47
N PRO A 55 4.25 1.74 -10.76
CA PRO A 55 3.53 3.00 -10.92
C PRO A 55 3.57 3.81 -9.62
N ASP A 56 3.44 5.13 -9.72
CA ASP A 56 3.37 6.01 -8.54
C ASP A 56 2.13 5.77 -7.69
N HIS A 57 1.09 5.18 -8.28
CA HIS A 57 -0.14 4.80 -7.60
C HIS A 57 -0.89 3.69 -8.34
N PHE A 58 -1.75 2.98 -7.60
CA PHE A 58 -2.75 2.04 -8.10
C PHE A 58 -4.15 2.64 -7.89
N GLY A 59 -4.94 2.74 -8.96
CA GLY A 59 -6.24 3.39 -8.98
C GLY A 59 -6.23 4.73 -9.74
N PRO A 60 -7.29 5.55 -9.64
CA PRO A 60 -8.53 5.30 -8.90
C PRO A 60 -9.31 4.11 -9.47
N GLY A 61 -9.65 3.13 -8.63
CA GLY A 61 -10.28 1.88 -9.07
C GLY A 61 -11.05 1.16 -7.96
N PRO A 62 -11.81 0.10 -8.28
CA PRO A 62 -12.49 -0.73 -7.30
C PRO A 62 -11.53 -1.27 -6.23
N VAL A 63 -11.96 -1.32 -4.98
CA VAL A 63 -11.13 -1.72 -3.83
C VAL A 63 -10.49 -3.10 -3.98
N ASN A 64 -11.18 -4.05 -4.60
CA ASN A 64 -10.70 -5.39 -4.90
C ASN A 64 -9.55 -5.36 -5.93
N VAL A 65 -9.73 -4.61 -7.02
CA VAL A 65 -8.73 -4.48 -8.09
C VAL A 65 -7.49 -3.76 -7.58
N VAL A 66 -7.65 -2.64 -6.87
CA VAL A 66 -6.52 -1.87 -6.33
C VAL A 66 -5.72 -2.69 -5.32
N LEU A 67 -6.39 -3.45 -4.46
CA LEU A 67 -5.73 -4.38 -3.55
C LEU A 67 -4.96 -5.45 -4.32
N GLN A 68 -5.59 -6.08 -5.31
CA GLN A 68 -4.96 -7.12 -6.12
C GLN A 68 -3.69 -6.60 -6.79
N GLN A 69 -3.77 -5.45 -7.46
CA GLN A 69 -2.65 -4.84 -8.16
C GLN A 69 -1.47 -4.55 -7.22
N ALA A 70 -1.75 -3.95 -6.06
CA ALA A 70 -0.72 -3.64 -5.07
C ALA A 70 -0.05 -4.91 -4.51
N VAL A 71 -0.82 -5.96 -4.22
CA VAL A 71 -0.28 -7.23 -3.71
C VAL A 71 0.49 -7.98 -4.79
N GLN A 72 -0.03 -8.05 -6.02
CA GLN A 72 0.64 -8.67 -7.16
C GLN A 72 1.97 -7.98 -7.44
N ALA A 73 2.00 -6.64 -7.40
CA ALA A 73 3.22 -5.86 -7.52
C ALA A 73 4.27 -6.22 -6.45
N CYS A 74 3.88 -6.43 -5.19
CA CYS A 74 4.81 -6.90 -4.16
C CYS A 74 5.38 -8.29 -4.47
N VAL A 75 4.55 -9.21 -4.94
CA VAL A 75 4.97 -10.58 -5.31
C VAL A 75 5.93 -10.56 -6.50
N ASP A 76 5.65 -9.73 -7.50
CA ASP A 76 6.46 -9.59 -8.72
C ASP A 76 7.80 -8.88 -8.43
N CYS A 77 7.78 -7.94 -7.49
CA CYS A 77 8.96 -7.23 -6.99
C CYS A 77 9.83 -8.08 -6.07
N ALA A 78 9.34 -9.20 -5.55
CA ALA A 78 10.08 -10.03 -4.60
C ALA A 78 11.37 -10.61 -5.22
N TYR A 79 12.42 -10.74 -4.40
CA TYR A 79 13.57 -11.59 -4.73
C TYR A 79 13.18 -13.07 -4.68
N GLN A 80 12.36 -13.44 -3.70
CA GLN A 80 11.84 -14.78 -3.50
C GLN A 80 10.32 -14.72 -3.42
N SER A 81 9.65 -14.87 -4.57
CA SER A 81 8.19 -14.81 -4.66
C SER A 81 7.54 -15.83 -3.72
N LYS A 82 8.14 -17.01 -3.52
CA LYS A 82 7.69 -18.03 -2.54
C LYS A 82 7.52 -17.47 -1.13
N THR A 83 8.47 -16.67 -0.66
CA THR A 83 8.44 -16.07 0.69
C THR A 83 7.30 -15.08 0.81
N VAL A 84 7.19 -14.16 -0.16
CA VAL A 84 6.14 -13.13 -0.18
C VAL A 84 4.75 -13.75 -0.32
N PHE A 85 4.63 -14.74 -1.20
CA PHE A 85 3.41 -15.49 -1.43
C PHE A 85 3.00 -16.29 -0.19
N GLY A 86 3.96 -16.81 0.58
CA GLY A 86 3.71 -17.49 1.86
C GLY A 86 3.15 -16.58 2.96
N PHE A 87 3.38 -15.26 2.90
CA PHE A 87 2.74 -14.31 3.82
C PHE A 87 1.28 -14.03 3.48
N LEU A 88 0.88 -14.29 2.23
CA LEU A 88 -0.49 -14.11 1.80
C LEU A 88 -1.31 -15.33 2.26
N LYS A 89 -2.25 -15.10 3.17
CA LYS A 89 -3.19 -16.14 3.59
C LYS A 89 -4.23 -16.36 2.49
N SER A 90 -4.47 -17.61 2.12
CA SER A 90 -5.60 -17.97 1.26
C SER A 90 -6.91 -17.60 1.96
N GLY A 91 -7.71 -16.76 1.30
CA GLY A 91 -9.06 -16.42 1.74
C GLY A 91 -10.06 -17.52 1.38
N HIS A 92 -11.18 -17.58 2.11
CA HIS A 92 -12.33 -18.37 1.68
C HIS A 92 -12.89 -17.75 0.39
N HIS A 93 -12.88 -18.54 -0.68
CA HIS A 93 -13.59 -18.42 -1.97
C HIS A 93 -14.39 -17.11 -2.15
N GLY A 94 -13.84 -16.13 -2.88
CA GLY A 94 -14.61 -14.96 -3.32
C GLY A 94 -13.86 -13.64 -3.55
N GLY A 95 -12.53 -13.58 -3.42
CA GLY A 95 -11.75 -12.39 -3.76
C GLY A 95 -10.85 -12.56 -4.99
N GLU A 96 -10.06 -11.52 -5.28
CA GLU A 96 -9.17 -11.48 -6.45
C GLU A 96 -8.02 -12.47 -6.37
N MET A 97 -7.58 -12.95 -7.53
CA MET A 97 -6.51 -13.93 -7.62
C MET A 97 -5.13 -13.25 -7.68
N ILE A 98 -4.19 -13.76 -6.88
CA ILE A 98 -2.76 -13.42 -6.94
C ILE A 98 -2.00 -14.64 -7.41
N THR A 99 -1.08 -14.42 -8.34
CA THR A 99 -0.25 -15.48 -8.91
C THR A 99 1.23 -15.26 -8.61
N ALA A 100 1.97 -16.35 -8.47
CA ALA A 100 3.43 -16.33 -8.35
C ALA A 100 4.00 -17.53 -9.08
N SER A 101 5.21 -17.40 -9.63
CA SER A 101 5.94 -18.53 -10.20
C SER A 101 7.17 -18.80 -9.35
N PHE A 102 7.25 -19.98 -8.74
CA PHE A 102 8.40 -20.42 -7.94
C PHE A 102 8.51 -21.95 -7.97
N ASP A 103 9.71 -22.48 -7.73
CA ASP A 103 9.98 -23.93 -7.81
C ASP A 103 9.63 -24.59 -9.16
N GLY A 104 9.55 -23.80 -10.24
CA GLY A 104 9.16 -24.26 -11.57
C GLY A 104 7.64 -24.32 -11.82
N GLU A 105 6.83 -24.06 -10.79
CA GLU A 105 5.38 -24.15 -10.84
C GLU A 105 4.70 -22.78 -10.72
N LYS A 106 3.48 -22.67 -11.25
CA LYS A 106 2.63 -21.49 -11.05
C LYS A 106 1.70 -21.73 -9.87
N HIS A 107 1.80 -20.85 -8.88
CA HIS A 107 0.95 -20.85 -7.70
C HIS A 107 -0.06 -19.71 -7.78
N ALA A 108 -1.29 -19.99 -7.35
CA ALA A 108 -2.37 -19.01 -7.29
C ALA A 108 -3.10 -19.10 -5.95
N ILE A 109 -3.46 -17.95 -5.39
CA ILE A 109 -4.32 -17.84 -4.21
C ILE A 109 -5.38 -16.79 -4.45
N ASN A 110 -6.52 -16.94 -3.77
CA ASN A 110 -7.53 -15.91 -3.74
C ASN A 110 -7.36 -15.05 -2.48
N LEU A 111 -7.33 -13.74 -2.68
CA LEU A 111 -7.40 -12.77 -1.60
C LEU A 111 -8.76 -12.84 -0.90
N PRO A 112 -8.85 -12.37 0.36
CA PRO A 112 -10.15 -12.19 0.99
C PRO A 112 -11.02 -11.23 0.16
N SER A 113 -12.34 -11.44 0.18
CA SER A 113 -13.28 -10.48 -0.40
C SER A 113 -13.21 -9.17 0.40
N VAL A 114 -12.96 -8.06 -0.29
CA VAL A 114 -12.81 -6.73 0.31
C VAL A 114 -13.83 -5.76 -0.28
N ASN A 115 -14.49 -5.00 0.59
CA ASN A 115 -15.49 -3.99 0.20
C ASN A 115 -15.19 -2.60 0.79
N SER A 116 -14.05 -2.43 1.47
CA SER A 116 -13.71 -1.20 2.16
C SER A 116 -12.25 -0.81 1.96
N ALA A 117 -12.04 0.47 1.64
CA ALA A 117 -10.72 1.12 1.59
C ALA A 117 -9.89 0.89 2.86
N SER A 118 -10.56 0.92 4.02
CA SER A 118 -9.91 0.71 5.33
C SER A 118 -9.30 -0.68 5.42
N PHE A 119 -10.00 -1.68 4.89
CA PHE A 119 -9.53 -3.05 4.88
C PHE A 119 -8.33 -3.20 3.95
N VAL A 120 -8.39 -2.62 2.75
CA VAL A 120 -7.29 -2.62 1.78
C VAL A 120 -6.01 -2.08 2.41
N LEU A 121 -6.08 -0.88 3.00
CA LEU A 121 -4.91 -0.26 3.63
C LEU A 121 -4.37 -1.08 4.80
N ARG A 122 -5.26 -1.65 5.64
CA ARG A 122 -4.84 -2.52 6.76
C ARG A 122 -4.20 -3.81 6.29
N PHE A 123 -4.70 -4.39 5.21
CA PHE A 123 -4.11 -5.57 4.59
C PHE A 123 -2.71 -5.25 4.07
N LEU A 124 -2.56 -4.17 3.31
CA LEU A 124 -1.28 -3.72 2.77
C LEU A 124 -0.29 -3.36 3.87
N GLU A 125 -0.72 -2.66 4.92
CA GLU A 125 0.10 -2.33 6.11
C GLU A 125 0.67 -3.60 6.75
N LYS A 126 -0.17 -4.62 6.94
CA LYS A 126 0.25 -5.90 7.53
C LYS A 126 1.21 -6.68 6.62
N LEU A 127 0.97 -6.67 5.32
CA LEU A 127 1.86 -7.29 4.34
C LEU A 127 3.22 -6.58 4.31
N CYS A 128 3.23 -5.25 4.22
CA CYS A 128 4.45 -4.43 4.23
C CYS A 128 5.26 -4.67 5.51
N HIS A 129 4.60 -4.77 6.65
CA HIS A 129 5.25 -5.07 7.92
C HIS A 129 5.92 -6.46 7.91
N SER A 130 5.25 -7.46 7.35
CA SER A 130 5.80 -8.83 7.21
C SER A 130 6.97 -8.87 6.22
N LEU A 131 6.96 -8.00 5.21
CA LEU A 131 8.03 -7.82 4.22
C LEU A 131 9.14 -6.86 4.69
N GLN A 132 8.98 -6.24 5.86
CA GLN A 132 9.86 -5.18 6.39
C GLN A 132 10.07 -4.02 5.41
N CYS A 133 9.04 -3.68 4.63
CA CYS A 133 8.99 -2.56 3.69
C CYS A 133 7.96 -1.50 4.13
N ASP A 134 8.04 -1.09 5.41
CA ASP A 134 7.11 -0.10 5.97
C ASP A 134 7.09 1.19 5.12
N ASN A 135 5.89 1.76 4.97
CA ASN A 135 5.61 2.93 4.15
C ASN A 135 5.78 2.75 2.63
N LEU A 136 5.89 1.52 2.11
CA LEU A 136 5.85 1.28 0.67
C LEU A 136 4.53 1.72 0.04
N PHE A 137 3.41 1.53 0.75
CA PHE A 137 2.09 1.97 0.31
C PHE A 137 1.50 3.03 1.25
N SER A 138 0.76 3.97 0.67
CA SER A 138 0.03 5.00 1.41
C SER A 138 -1.34 5.28 0.78
N SER A 139 -2.23 5.83 1.59
CA SER A 139 -3.52 6.38 1.14
C SER A 139 -3.42 7.83 0.64
N GLN A 140 -2.26 8.45 0.82
CA GLN A 140 -1.97 9.82 0.41
C GLN A 140 -0.81 9.86 -0.56
N PRO A 141 -0.80 10.82 -1.50
CA PRO A 141 0.33 11.03 -2.38
C PRO A 141 1.58 11.33 -1.57
N PHE A 142 2.72 10.82 -2.04
CA PHE A 142 4.01 11.18 -1.47
C PHE A 142 4.41 12.55 -2.01
N SER A 143 4.73 13.48 -1.11
CA SER A 143 5.35 14.74 -1.52
C SER A 143 6.70 14.41 -2.18
N PRO A 144 7.04 15.00 -3.34
CA PRO A 144 8.32 14.78 -4.01
C PRO A 144 9.54 15.26 -3.20
N TYR A 145 9.36 15.73 -1.96
CA TYR A 145 10.40 16.42 -1.17
C TYR A 145 10.79 15.77 0.17
N VAL A 146 10.43 14.53 0.48
CA VAL A 146 10.79 13.92 1.78
C VAL A 146 11.60 12.64 1.62
N GLY A 147 12.84 12.81 1.17
CA GLY A 147 13.92 11.88 1.51
C GLY A 147 14.49 12.27 2.88
N CYS A 148 14.60 11.30 3.79
CA CYS A 148 15.37 11.38 5.05
C CYS A 148 14.76 12.17 6.22
N ALA A 149 13.73 11.63 6.85
CA ALA A 149 13.45 11.78 8.29
C ALA A 149 12.46 10.64 8.63
N HIS A 150 12.87 9.52 9.24
CA HIS A 150 13.18 9.43 10.67
C HIS A 150 14.06 8.21 10.94
N SER A 151 15.22 8.43 11.54
CA SER A 151 15.88 7.47 12.42
C SER A 151 15.38 7.72 13.86
N PRO A 152 14.90 6.70 14.61
CA PRO A 152 14.40 6.90 15.96
C PRO A 152 15.49 6.64 16.99
N THR A 153 16.20 7.66 17.46
CA THR A 153 16.93 7.62 18.74
C THR A 153 17.24 9.03 19.22
N GLU A 154 16.51 9.52 20.22
CA GLU A 154 17.09 10.00 21.47
C GLU A 154 15.95 10.38 22.43
N TYR A 155 15.71 9.49 23.39
CA TYR A 155 14.93 9.81 24.58
C TYR A 155 15.83 10.67 25.47
N ASP A 156 15.56 11.97 25.50
CA ASP A 156 16.24 12.97 26.31
C ASP A 156 16.32 12.51 27.78
N ARG A 157 17.53 12.19 28.23
CA ARG A 157 17.84 11.91 29.62
C ARG A 157 18.45 13.17 30.21
N ASN A 158 17.64 14.12 30.65
CA ASN A 158 18.12 15.18 31.52
C ASN A 158 17.74 14.91 32.99
N LYS A 159 18.75 14.46 33.75
CA LYS A 159 18.75 14.38 35.21
C LYS A 159 19.25 15.74 35.75
N PRO A 160 18.54 16.44 36.65
CA PRO A 160 19.12 17.62 37.28
C PRO A 160 20.08 17.19 38.40
N GLY A 161 21.37 17.45 38.18
CA GLY A 161 22.43 17.39 39.18
C GLY A 161 22.85 18.80 39.59
N ASN A 162 22.47 19.17 40.81
CA ASN A 162 23.05 20.10 41.78
C ASN A 162 24.18 21.07 41.35
N SER A 163 24.00 22.37 41.64
CA SER A 163 24.96 23.41 42.09
C SER A 163 24.14 24.70 42.26
N ALA A 164 24.14 25.48 43.34
CA ALA A 164 25.14 25.75 44.37
C ALA A 164 24.48 26.07 45.73
#